data_AF-A0A151J0V4-F1
#
_entry.id   AF-A0A151J0V4-F1
#
_cell.length_a   1.000
_cell.length_b   1.000
_cell.length_c   1.000
_cell.angle_alpha   90.00
_cell.angle_beta   90.00
_cell.angle_gamma   90.00
#
_symmetry.space_group_name_H-M   'P 1'
#
loop_
_entity.id
_entity.type
_entity.pdbx_description
1 polymer ?
#
loop_
_entity_poly.entity_id
_entity_poly.type
_entity_poly.pdbx_seq_one_letter_code
_entity_poly.pdbx_strand_id
1 'polypeptide(L)'
;MTDKIKILIQKRTSVKSQITSLNNILDKGELDHIAVRFRMNRLTELYRAFEDHNDELAVLDSDERHQTEFTNLQDRYYSLASRVETITRAADVAESSTSASTGESRNNDATLSTSVKKRWIKLPDAPTFDGKYESWLSFKNTFHNMIGSQTDLSEIDKLHYLKSALTGEAASKIRIFEIDGINYSKAWELLERAYEVKRVLISRHLSLLFGLPTLDRESTTGLSKLADDAQQHVASLSALGVSVGSEVVVHTLESKLPKSALERWETSLDRDEFPKLEFMYEFLYKSAICASKRERAKATESEKNKIEPLIKKKRVSVANQAFMLNASRNCVICKSKRHPLYLCEKFKLLSAQKRIDVVKSAKLCYNCLRSHRGSACKFSSCTICQKRHNTLLHIDNFAGANKSNITNSASEKFPVRADWSWWWERGDTLTSRYQRYPVRAIIPRYQASALSVPSFVRQKARQKVA
;
A
#
# COMPACT_ATOMS: atom_id res chain seq x y z
N MET A 1 -5.26 -53.93 -7.75
CA MET A 1 -5.90 -53.45 -8.98
C MET A 1 -7.40 -53.70 -8.94
N THR A 2 -7.83 -54.96 -8.85
CA THR A 2 -9.22 -55.42 -8.64
C THR A 2 -10.03 -54.65 -7.59
N ASP A 3 -9.49 -54.38 -6.39
CA ASP A 3 -10.27 -53.66 -5.36
C ASP A 3 -10.48 -52.17 -5.68
N LYS A 4 -9.59 -51.57 -6.47
CA LYS A 4 -9.75 -50.18 -6.96
C LYS A 4 -10.88 -50.11 -7.98
N ILE A 5 -10.94 -51.07 -8.92
CA ILE A 5 -12.03 -51.23 -9.89
C ILE A 5 -13.39 -51.37 -9.16
N LYS A 6 -13.47 -52.22 -8.12
CA LYS A 6 -14.69 -52.35 -7.29
C LYS A 6 -15.13 -51.01 -6.67
N ILE A 7 -14.19 -50.23 -6.13
CA ILE A 7 -14.49 -48.91 -5.52
C ILE A 7 -15.00 -47.93 -6.58
N LEU A 8 -14.42 -47.91 -7.78
CA LEU A 8 -14.88 -47.04 -8.88
C LEU A 8 -16.29 -47.43 -9.35
N ILE A 9 -16.56 -48.73 -9.49
CA ILE A 9 -17.91 -49.25 -9.79
C ILE A 9 -18.91 -48.89 -8.67
N GLN A 10 -18.51 -48.95 -7.40
CA GLN A 10 -19.36 -48.54 -6.26
C GLN A 10 -19.64 -47.03 -6.26
N LYS A 11 -18.69 -46.19 -6.68
CA LYS A 11 -18.92 -44.74 -6.88
C LYS A 11 -19.92 -44.49 -8.00
N ARG A 12 -19.80 -45.21 -9.13
CA ARG A 12 -20.77 -45.17 -10.24
C ARG A 12 -22.18 -45.55 -9.79
N THR A 13 -22.35 -46.63 -9.02
CA THR A 13 -23.67 -47.03 -8.52
C THR A 13 -24.25 -46.04 -7.51
N SER A 14 -23.42 -45.39 -6.69
CA SER A 14 -23.84 -44.29 -5.80
C SER A 14 -24.42 -43.11 -6.59
N VAL A 15 -23.75 -42.64 -7.64
CA VAL A 15 -24.28 -41.57 -8.51
C VAL A 15 -25.56 -42.01 -9.21
N LYS A 16 -25.60 -43.22 -9.80
CA LYS A 16 -26.81 -43.81 -10.41
C LYS A 16 -27.99 -43.87 -9.44
N SER A 17 -27.75 -44.18 -8.17
CA SER A 17 -28.75 -44.14 -7.11
C SER A 17 -29.25 -42.72 -6.84
N GLN A 18 -28.35 -41.73 -6.76
CA GLN A 18 -28.73 -40.34 -6.48
C GLN A 18 -29.49 -39.67 -7.62
N ILE A 19 -29.16 -39.90 -8.91
CA ILE A 19 -30.01 -39.39 -10.01
C ILE A 19 -31.40 -40.05 -9.96
N THR A 20 -31.48 -41.34 -9.61
CA THR A 20 -32.76 -42.06 -9.49
C THR A 20 -33.59 -41.51 -8.32
N SER A 21 -32.95 -41.27 -7.17
CA SER A 21 -33.60 -40.70 -5.99
C SER A 21 -34.15 -39.29 -6.25
N LEU A 22 -33.36 -38.42 -6.89
CA LEU A 22 -33.84 -37.07 -7.22
C LEU A 22 -34.94 -37.09 -8.29
N ASN A 23 -34.87 -37.95 -9.31
CA ASN A 23 -35.99 -38.14 -10.22
C ASN A 23 -37.27 -38.57 -9.49
N ASN A 24 -37.19 -39.58 -8.62
CA ASN A 24 -38.33 -40.04 -7.82
C ASN A 24 -38.90 -38.96 -6.89
N ILE A 25 -38.10 -38.00 -6.43
CA ILE A 25 -38.57 -36.84 -5.64
C ILE A 25 -39.38 -35.90 -6.54
N LEU A 26 -38.89 -35.59 -7.75
CA LEU A 26 -39.61 -34.75 -8.71
C LEU A 26 -40.93 -35.42 -9.17
N ASP A 27 -40.91 -36.73 -9.41
CA ASP A 27 -42.09 -37.50 -9.86
C ASP A 27 -43.20 -37.56 -8.80
N LYS A 28 -42.87 -37.35 -7.51
CA LYS A 28 -43.85 -37.32 -6.41
C LYS A 28 -44.56 -35.98 -6.23
N GLY A 29 -44.10 -34.89 -6.85
CA GLY A 29 -44.76 -33.59 -6.79
C GLY A 29 -44.63 -32.81 -5.46
N GLU A 30 -44.04 -33.38 -4.41
CA GLU A 30 -43.71 -32.68 -3.16
C GLU A 30 -42.49 -31.76 -3.36
N LEU A 31 -42.72 -30.60 -3.99
CA LEU A 31 -41.67 -29.73 -4.52
C LEU A 31 -41.32 -28.56 -3.58
N ASP A 32 -40.39 -28.79 -2.66
CA ASP A 32 -39.53 -27.71 -2.17
C ASP A 32 -38.48 -27.41 -3.26
N HIS A 33 -38.75 -26.38 -4.05
CA HIS A 33 -37.88 -25.94 -5.16
C HIS A 33 -36.47 -25.54 -4.70
N ILE A 34 -36.31 -25.06 -3.47
CA ILE A 34 -35.02 -24.68 -2.88
C ILE A 34 -34.23 -25.94 -2.52
N ALA A 35 -34.85 -26.91 -1.84
CA ALA A 35 -34.21 -28.20 -1.56
C ALA A 35 -33.90 -29.00 -2.83
N VAL A 36 -34.73 -28.93 -3.87
CA VAL A 36 -34.44 -29.51 -5.20
C VAL A 36 -33.19 -28.85 -5.81
N ARG A 37 -33.09 -27.51 -5.79
CA ARG A 37 -31.92 -26.75 -6.28
C ARG A 37 -30.62 -27.16 -5.53
N PHE A 38 -30.66 -27.30 -4.21
CA PHE A 38 -29.52 -27.79 -3.42
C PHE A 38 -29.15 -29.24 -3.73
N ARG A 39 -30.13 -30.15 -3.85
CA ARG A 39 -29.89 -31.55 -4.24
C ARG A 39 -29.26 -31.65 -5.63
N MET A 40 -29.71 -30.83 -6.58
CA MET A 40 -29.15 -30.77 -7.93
C MET A 40 -27.69 -30.28 -7.93
N ASN A 41 -27.38 -29.22 -7.17
CA ASN A 41 -26.00 -28.74 -7.03
C ASN A 41 -25.06 -29.84 -6.49
N ARG A 42 -25.49 -30.55 -5.43
CA ARG A 42 -24.71 -31.66 -4.86
C ARG A 42 -24.57 -32.83 -5.85
N LEU A 43 -25.59 -33.10 -6.65
CA LEU A 43 -25.54 -34.13 -7.69
C LEU A 43 -24.55 -33.76 -8.81
N THR A 44 -24.46 -32.49 -9.19
CA THR A 44 -23.49 -31.96 -10.16
C THR A 44 -22.05 -32.17 -9.70
N GLU A 45 -21.74 -31.89 -8.42
CA GLU A 45 -20.41 -32.16 -7.84
C GLU A 45 -20.04 -33.65 -7.93
N LEU A 46 -20.98 -34.52 -7.58
CA LEU A 46 -20.78 -35.97 -7.58
C LEU A 46 -20.71 -36.56 -8.99
N TYR A 47 -21.42 -35.97 -9.96
CA TYR A 47 -21.34 -36.33 -11.36
C TYR A 47 -19.97 -35.97 -11.94
N ARG A 48 -19.48 -34.74 -11.72
CA ARG A 48 -18.11 -34.33 -12.15
C ARG A 48 -17.03 -35.23 -11.58
N ALA A 49 -17.10 -35.51 -10.27
CA ALA A 49 -16.18 -36.45 -9.66
C ALA A 49 -16.30 -37.84 -10.32
N PHE A 50 -17.49 -38.30 -10.70
CA PHE A 50 -17.66 -39.57 -11.41
C PHE A 50 -17.03 -39.57 -12.81
N GLU A 51 -16.99 -38.45 -13.53
CA GLU A 51 -16.27 -38.32 -14.81
C GLU A 51 -14.79 -38.70 -14.63
N ASP A 52 -14.10 -38.09 -13.66
CA ASP A 52 -12.71 -38.44 -13.32
C ASP A 52 -12.53 -39.93 -12.94
N HIS A 53 -13.47 -40.49 -12.16
CA HIS A 53 -13.45 -41.90 -11.77
C HIS A 53 -13.73 -42.85 -12.94
N ASN A 54 -14.44 -42.40 -13.98
CA ASN A 54 -14.74 -43.20 -15.15
C ASN A 54 -13.55 -43.28 -16.11
N ASP A 55 -12.83 -42.17 -16.28
CA ASP A 55 -11.55 -42.14 -17.03
C ASP A 55 -10.51 -43.05 -16.34
N GLU A 56 -10.39 -42.98 -15.01
CA GLU A 56 -9.54 -43.90 -14.25
C GLU A 56 -9.99 -45.37 -14.39
N LEU A 57 -11.30 -45.62 -14.45
CA LEU A 57 -11.84 -46.98 -14.64
C LEU A 57 -11.54 -47.52 -16.04
N ALA A 58 -11.66 -46.72 -17.10
CA ALA A 58 -11.36 -47.10 -18.48
C ALA A 58 -9.87 -47.43 -18.70
N VAL A 59 -8.96 -46.84 -17.92
CA VAL A 59 -7.53 -47.17 -17.92
C VAL A 59 -7.24 -48.47 -17.14
N LEU A 60 -8.02 -48.78 -16.10
CA LEU A 60 -7.81 -49.96 -15.25
C LEU A 60 -8.56 -51.21 -15.72
N ASP A 61 -9.65 -51.05 -16.47
CA ASP A 61 -10.53 -52.10 -16.98
C ASP A 61 -11.06 -51.69 -18.37
N SER A 62 -10.53 -52.33 -19.43
CA SER A 62 -10.78 -51.95 -20.82
C SER A 62 -12.09 -52.53 -21.40
N ASP A 63 -13.08 -52.79 -20.55
CA ASP A 63 -14.38 -53.33 -20.92
C ASP A 63 -15.31 -52.23 -21.48
N GLU A 64 -15.74 -52.38 -22.74
CA GLU A 64 -16.62 -51.43 -23.45
C GLU A 64 -17.95 -51.15 -22.73
N ARG A 65 -18.37 -52.04 -21.81
CA ARG A 65 -19.54 -51.82 -20.94
C ARG A 65 -19.35 -50.62 -20.00
N HIS A 66 -18.11 -50.22 -19.69
CA HIS A 66 -17.86 -48.98 -18.94
C HIS A 66 -18.27 -47.74 -19.71
N GLN A 67 -17.88 -47.64 -20.99
CA GLN A 67 -18.28 -46.53 -21.85
C GLN A 67 -19.79 -46.48 -22.05
N THR A 68 -20.43 -47.64 -22.22
CA THR A 68 -21.89 -47.74 -22.38
C THR A 68 -22.65 -47.27 -21.14
N GLU A 69 -22.20 -47.68 -19.94
CA GLU A 69 -22.77 -47.23 -18.67
C GLU A 69 -22.49 -45.74 -18.39
N PHE A 70 -21.35 -45.21 -18.85
CA PHE A 70 -21.04 -43.78 -18.75
C PHE A 70 -22.03 -42.94 -19.55
N THR A 71 -22.21 -43.22 -20.84
CA THR A 71 -23.16 -42.48 -21.70
C THR A 71 -24.60 -42.59 -21.16
N ASN A 72 -25.03 -43.78 -20.70
CA ASN A 72 -26.35 -43.95 -20.08
C ASN A 72 -26.53 -43.04 -18.84
N LEU A 73 -25.49 -42.92 -18.01
CA LEU A 73 -25.54 -42.10 -16.81
C LEU A 73 -25.51 -40.60 -17.14
N GLN A 74 -24.75 -40.21 -18.17
CA GLN A 74 -24.66 -38.86 -18.71
C GLN A 74 -26.02 -38.36 -19.24
N ASP A 75 -26.67 -39.13 -20.11
CA ASP A 75 -28.00 -38.81 -20.65
C ASP A 75 -29.04 -38.64 -19.53
N ARG A 76 -29.01 -39.53 -18.54
CA ARG A 76 -29.90 -39.47 -17.36
C ARG A 76 -29.62 -38.26 -16.48
N TYR A 77 -28.36 -37.86 -16.34
CA TYR A 77 -27.96 -36.66 -15.60
C TYR A 77 -28.47 -35.40 -16.30
N TYR A 78 -28.22 -35.23 -17.61
CA TYR A 78 -28.67 -34.04 -18.34
C TYR A 78 -30.19 -33.94 -18.45
N SER A 79 -30.88 -35.07 -18.64
CA SER A 79 -32.36 -35.13 -18.63
C SER A 79 -32.92 -34.65 -17.28
N LEU A 80 -32.38 -35.15 -16.17
CA LEU A 80 -32.74 -34.70 -14.82
C LEU A 80 -32.39 -33.22 -14.58
N ALA A 81 -31.21 -32.76 -15.03
CA ALA A 81 -30.78 -31.37 -14.88
C ALA A 81 -31.74 -30.40 -15.58
N SER A 82 -32.09 -30.68 -16.84
CA SER A 82 -33.07 -29.92 -17.62
C SER A 82 -34.46 -29.90 -16.97
N ARG A 83 -34.88 -31.04 -16.39
CA ARG A 83 -36.15 -31.17 -15.68
C ARG A 83 -36.18 -30.36 -14.38
N VAL A 84 -35.10 -30.39 -13.60
CA VAL A 84 -34.94 -29.54 -12.41
C VAL A 84 -35.02 -28.06 -12.80
N GLU A 85 -34.26 -27.63 -13.80
CA GLU A 85 -34.19 -26.23 -14.21
C GLU A 85 -35.53 -25.71 -14.75
N THR A 86 -36.29 -26.57 -15.45
CA THR A 86 -37.65 -26.25 -15.89
C THR A 86 -38.59 -26.03 -14.71
N ILE A 87 -38.48 -26.85 -13.66
CA ILE A 87 -39.33 -26.82 -12.46
C ILE A 87 -38.96 -25.63 -11.55
N THR A 88 -37.68 -25.35 -11.33
CA THR A 88 -37.22 -24.20 -10.52
C THR A 88 -37.56 -22.88 -11.21
N ARG A 89 -37.35 -22.77 -12.52
CA ARG A 89 -37.73 -21.57 -13.29
C ARG A 89 -39.23 -21.31 -13.30
N ALA A 90 -40.06 -22.36 -13.31
CA ALA A 90 -41.51 -22.22 -13.18
C ALA A 90 -41.92 -21.67 -11.80
N ALA A 91 -41.25 -22.09 -10.72
CA ALA A 91 -41.47 -21.58 -9.37
C ALA A 91 -41.02 -20.12 -9.20
N ASP A 92 -39.82 -19.77 -9.68
CA ASP A 92 -39.29 -18.40 -9.60
C ASP A 92 -40.23 -17.39 -10.34
N VAL A 93 -40.95 -17.84 -11.38
CA VAL A 93 -41.98 -17.06 -12.09
C VAL A 93 -43.29 -16.97 -11.29
N ALA A 94 -43.70 -18.05 -10.62
CA ALA A 94 -44.91 -18.07 -9.80
C ALA A 94 -44.78 -17.15 -8.56
N GLU A 95 -43.66 -17.20 -7.84
CA GLU A 95 -43.40 -16.34 -6.67
C GLU A 95 -43.26 -14.86 -7.05
N SER A 96 -42.74 -14.57 -8.25
CA SER A 96 -42.69 -13.20 -8.79
C SER A 96 -44.09 -12.64 -9.10
N SER A 97 -45.09 -13.50 -9.31
CA SER A 97 -46.45 -13.10 -9.71
C SER A 97 -47.36 -12.80 -8.52
N THR A 98 -47.13 -13.41 -7.35
CA THR A 98 -47.92 -13.18 -6.12
C THR A 98 -47.53 -11.92 -5.35
N SER A 99 -46.40 -11.29 -5.70
CA SER A 99 -45.90 -10.08 -5.04
C SER A 99 -46.46 -8.75 -5.59
N ALA A 100 -47.39 -8.80 -6.55
CA ALA A 100 -47.87 -7.65 -7.32
C ALA A 100 -49.41 -7.54 -7.37
N SER A 101 -50.07 -7.46 -6.20
CA SER A 101 -51.51 -7.18 -6.13
C SER A 101 -51.88 -6.10 -5.10
N THR A 102 -51.51 -4.86 -5.40
CA THR A 102 -52.22 -3.65 -4.90
C THR A 102 -52.11 -2.53 -5.93
N GLY A 103 -53.22 -2.21 -6.60
CA GLY A 103 -53.29 -1.17 -7.63
C GLY A 103 -54.30 -1.54 -8.74
N GLU A 104 -55.30 -0.69 -8.96
CA GLU A 104 -56.50 -1.02 -9.73
C GLU A 104 -56.36 -0.90 -11.26
N SER A 105 -57.16 -1.74 -11.94
CA SER A 105 -57.72 -1.63 -13.30
C SER A 105 -57.42 -0.39 -14.17
N ARG A 106 -56.92 -0.64 -15.39
CA ARG A 106 -57.74 -0.52 -16.63
C ARG A 106 -57.03 -1.03 -17.89
N ASN A 107 -57.82 -1.50 -18.86
CA ASN A 107 -57.39 -2.10 -20.12
C ASN A 107 -56.75 -1.08 -21.08
N ASN A 108 -55.78 -1.52 -21.89
CA ASN A 108 -56.04 -1.81 -23.30
C ASN A 108 -54.88 -2.53 -24.00
N ASP A 109 -55.25 -3.25 -25.06
CA ASP A 109 -54.36 -3.99 -25.96
C ASP A 109 -53.48 -3.05 -26.80
N ALA A 110 -52.17 -3.29 -26.79
CA ALA A 110 -51.22 -2.80 -27.78
C ALA A 110 -49.97 -3.68 -27.80
N THR A 111 -49.54 -4.08 -28.99
CA THR A 111 -48.48 -5.06 -29.21
C THR A 111 -47.07 -4.49 -28.95
N LEU A 112 -46.16 -5.40 -28.57
CA LEU A 112 -44.70 -5.33 -28.78
C LEU A 112 -43.83 -4.54 -27.75
N SER A 113 -42.72 -5.19 -27.35
CA SER A 113 -41.52 -4.59 -26.73
C SER A 113 -41.61 -4.02 -25.30
N THR A 114 -42.11 -4.81 -24.34
CA THR A 114 -41.62 -4.69 -22.95
C THR A 114 -40.19 -5.24 -22.87
N SER A 115 -39.22 -4.35 -23.10
CA SER A 115 -37.80 -4.56 -22.82
C SER A 115 -37.61 -5.26 -21.47
N VAL A 116 -37.09 -6.49 -21.51
CA VAL A 116 -36.56 -7.15 -20.31
C VAL A 116 -35.44 -6.26 -19.80
N LYS A 117 -35.73 -5.49 -18.76
CA LYS A 117 -34.70 -4.89 -17.91
C LYS A 117 -33.98 -6.04 -17.23
N LYS A 118 -33.01 -6.63 -17.95
CA LYS A 118 -31.98 -7.52 -17.43
C LYS A 118 -31.52 -6.88 -16.14
N ARG A 119 -31.84 -7.50 -15.00
CA ARG A 119 -31.38 -7.01 -13.70
C ARG A 119 -29.87 -7.09 -13.77
N TRP A 120 -29.22 -5.94 -13.98
CA TRP A 120 -27.77 -5.85 -14.02
C TRP A 120 -27.26 -6.41 -12.70
N ILE A 121 -26.66 -7.59 -12.77
CA ILE A 121 -25.89 -8.12 -11.67
C ILE A 121 -24.73 -7.16 -11.53
N LYS A 122 -24.79 -6.31 -10.49
CA LYS A 122 -23.61 -5.56 -10.06
C LYS A 122 -22.62 -6.60 -9.54
N LEU A 123 -21.78 -7.12 -10.42
CA LEU A 123 -20.61 -7.88 -10.01
C LEU A 123 -19.83 -6.99 -9.03
N PRO A 124 -19.49 -7.48 -7.83
CA PRO A 124 -18.64 -6.73 -6.90
C PRO A 124 -17.29 -6.47 -7.57
N ASP A 125 -16.77 -5.25 -7.40
CA ASP A 125 -15.53 -4.68 -7.95
C ASP A 125 -14.80 -5.57 -8.98
N ALA A 126 -15.27 -5.52 -10.23
CA ALA A 126 -14.68 -6.28 -11.32
C ALA A 126 -13.18 -5.97 -11.45
N PRO A 127 -12.32 -6.98 -11.70
CA PRO A 127 -10.88 -6.79 -11.75
C PRO A 127 -10.51 -5.80 -12.85
N THR A 128 -9.76 -4.75 -12.52
CA THR A 128 -9.37 -3.74 -13.50
C THR A 128 -8.02 -4.06 -14.15
N PHE A 129 -7.88 -3.77 -15.44
CA PHE A 129 -6.63 -3.95 -16.19
C PHE A 129 -6.33 -2.74 -17.07
N ASP A 130 -5.14 -2.17 -16.90
CA ASP A 130 -4.69 -0.95 -17.57
C ASP A 130 -3.76 -1.20 -18.78
N GLY A 131 -3.27 -2.44 -18.93
CA GLY A 131 -2.28 -2.86 -19.93
C GLY A 131 -0.91 -3.21 -19.36
N LYS A 132 -0.69 -3.16 -18.03
CA LYS A 132 0.59 -3.59 -17.44
C LYS A 132 0.80 -5.10 -17.54
N TYR A 133 1.83 -5.51 -18.27
CA TYR A 133 2.20 -6.93 -18.46
C TYR A 133 2.31 -7.72 -17.14
N GLU A 134 2.87 -7.14 -16.08
CA GLU A 134 3.00 -7.77 -14.76
C GLU A 134 1.66 -8.07 -14.06
N SER A 135 0.56 -7.43 -14.49
CA SER A 135 -0.79 -7.63 -13.96
C SER A 135 -1.63 -8.57 -14.84
N TRP A 136 -1.17 -8.89 -16.06
CA TRP A 136 -1.94 -9.65 -17.05
C TRP A 136 -2.38 -11.03 -16.54
N LEU A 137 -1.48 -11.82 -15.96
CA LEU A 137 -1.80 -13.18 -15.48
C LEU A 137 -2.88 -13.16 -14.38
N SER A 138 -2.77 -12.22 -13.43
CA SER A 138 -3.74 -12.06 -12.35
C SER A 138 -5.11 -11.62 -12.88
N PHE A 139 -5.11 -10.63 -13.79
CA PHE A 139 -6.33 -10.17 -14.46
C PHE A 139 -6.99 -11.30 -15.26
N LYS A 140 -6.23 -11.99 -16.12
CA LYS A 140 -6.73 -13.07 -16.99
C LYS A 140 -7.41 -14.15 -16.14
N ASN A 141 -6.74 -14.64 -15.11
CA ASN A 141 -7.27 -15.70 -14.24
C ASN A 141 -8.52 -15.23 -13.47
N THR A 142 -8.48 -14.03 -12.88
CA THR A 142 -9.61 -13.49 -12.11
C THR A 142 -10.82 -13.23 -13.01
N PHE A 143 -10.62 -12.56 -14.15
CA PHE A 143 -11.71 -12.25 -15.10
C PHE A 143 -12.28 -13.53 -15.74
N HIS A 144 -11.44 -14.49 -16.12
CA HIS A 144 -11.91 -15.76 -16.66
C HIS A 144 -12.77 -16.51 -15.65
N ASN A 145 -12.33 -16.61 -14.38
CA ASN A 145 -13.10 -17.28 -13.32
C ASN A 145 -14.39 -16.53 -12.92
N MET A 146 -14.41 -15.20 -13.01
CA MET A 146 -15.58 -14.39 -12.63
C MET A 146 -16.63 -14.23 -13.74
N ILE A 147 -16.21 -14.20 -15.01
CA ILE A 147 -17.07 -13.81 -16.15
C ILE A 147 -16.88 -14.75 -17.34
N GLY A 148 -15.63 -15.12 -17.67
CA GLY A 148 -15.33 -15.95 -18.85
C GLY A 148 -15.98 -17.34 -18.79
N SER A 149 -15.88 -18.01 -17.64
CA SER A 149 -16.38 -19.36 -17.36
C SER A 149 -17.88 -19.42 -17.00
N GLN A 150 -18.54 -18.27 -16.82
CA GLN A 150 -19.98 -18.21 -16.55
C GLN A 150 -20.76 -18.59 -17.81
N THR A 151 -21.68 -19.55 -17.69
CA THR A 151 -22.53 -20.05 -18.80
C THR A 151 -23.90 -19.35 -18.87
N ASP A 152 -24.27 -18.62 -17.81
CA ASP A 152 -25.47 -17.81 -17.68
C ASP A 152 -25.33 -16.40 -18.30
N LEU A 153 -24.10 -15.95 -18.55
CA LEU A 153 -23.80 -14.71 -19.27
C LEU A 153 -23.69 -14.93 -20.79
N SER A 154 -24.37 -14.10 -21.57
CA SER A 154 -24.21 -14.07 -23.03
C SER A 154 -22.88 -13.41 -23.43
N GLU A 155 -22.37 -13.71 -24.63
CA GLU A 155 -21.16 -13.06 -25.18
C GLU A 155 -21.28 -11.51 -25.17
N ILE A 156 -22.48 -10.96 -25.36
CA ILE A 156 -22.76 -9.52 -25.26
C ILE A 156 -22.47 -9.00 -23.84
N ASP A 157 -22.95 -9.70 -22.81
CA ASP A 157 -22.73 -9.32 -21.42
C ASP A 157 -21.24 -9.45 -21.06
N LYS A 158 -20.58 -10.54 -21.49
CA LYS A 158 -19.14 -10.76 -21.28
C LYS A 158 -18.30 -9.66 -21.93
N LEU A 159 -18.63 -9.23 -23.15
CA LEU A 159 -17.96 -8.10 -23.82
C LEU A 159 -18.23 -6.77 -23.12
N HIS A 160 -19.44 -6.54 -22.61
CA HIS A 160 -19.75 -5.35 -21.81
C HIS A 160 -18.92 -5.30 -20.52
N TYR A 161 -18.88 -6.41 -19.76
CA TYR A 161 -18.04 -6.50 -18.57
C TYR A 161 -16.55 -6.35 -18.91
N LEU A 162 -16.06 -6.99 -19.98
CA LEU A 162 -14.68 -6.85 -20.44
C LEU A 162 -14.33 -5.38 -20.70
N LYS A 163 -15.15 -4.67 -21.47
CA LYS A 163 -14.96 -3.22 -21.71
C LYS A 163 -14.98 -2.38 -20.43
N SER A 164 -15.79 -2.74 -19.44
CA SER A 164 -15.82 -2.04 -18.14
C SER A 164 -14.62 -2.34 -17.23
N ALA A 165 -14.04 -3.53 -17.36
CA ALA A 165 -12.86 -3.98 -16.62
C ALA A 165 -11.56 -3.39 -17.20
N LEU A 166 -11.54 -3.08 -18.49
CA LEU A 166 -10.36 -2.50 -19.13
C LEU A 166 -10.28 -0.98 -18.95
N THR A 167 -9.07 -0.50 -18.75
CA THR A 167 -8.71 0.93 -18.70
C THR A 167 -7.47 1.18 -19.55
N GLY A 168 -7.08 2.45 -19.72
CA GLY A 168 -5.79 2.83 -20.33
C GLY A 168 -5.52 2.25 -21.72
N GLU A 169 -4.36 1.60 -21.88
CA GLU A 169 -3.95 1.03 -23.17
C GLU A 169 -4.76 -0.22 -23.51
N ALA A 170 -5.08 -1.06 -22.52
CA ALA A 170 -5.86 -2.28 -22.74
C ALA A 170 -7.26 -1.97 -23.30
N ALA A 171 -7.95 -0.98 -22.73
CA ALA A 171 -9.24 -0.50 -23.26
C ALA A 171 -9.13 0.01 -24.70
N SER A 172 -8.00 0.65 -25.02
CA SER A 172 -7.75 1.19 -26.36
C SER A 172 -7.57 0.10 -27.42
N LYS A 173 -7.06 -1.10 -27.06
CA LYS A 173 -6.92 -2.24 -28.00
C LYS A 173 -8.27 -2.74 -28.52
N ILE A 174 -9.26 -2.91 -27.63
CA ILE A 174 -10.58 -3.47 -27.99
C ILE A 174 -11.65 -2.41 -28.31
N ARG A 175 -11.27 -1.12 -28.37
CA ARG A 175 -12.21 -0.01 -28.57
C ARG A 175 -13.03 -0.10 -29.86
N ILE A 176 -12.47 -0.71 -30.91
CA ILE A 176 -13.09 -0.82 -32.23
C ILE A 176 -14.21 -1.87 -32.31
N PHE A 177 -14.24 -2.86 -31.40
CA PHE A 177 -15.31 -3.86 -31.40
C PHE A 177 -16.61 -3.20 -30.94
N GLU A 178 -17.67 -3.31 -31.72
CA GLU A 178 -19.01 -2.91 -31.29
C GLU A 178 -19.55 -3.94 -30.27
N ILE A 179 -20.52 -3.54 -29.45
CA ILE A 179 -21.19 -4.45 -28.50
C ILE A 179 -22.26 -5.25 -29.26
N ASP A 180 -21.78 -6.10 -30.18
CA ASP A 180 -22.55 -7.16 -30.82
C ASP A 180 -22.19 -8.52 -30.21
N GLY A 181 -23.04 -9.53 -30.42
CA GLY A 181 -22.89 -10.86 -29.81
C GLY A 181 -21.78 -11.74 -30.40
N ILE A 182 -21.01 -11.25 -31.37
CA ILE A 182 -19.99 -12.01 -32.11
C ILE A 182 -18.57 -11.56 -31.72
N ASN A 183 -18.44 -10.49 -30.93
CA ASN A 183 -17.17 -9.81 -30.70
C ASN A 183 -16.43 -10.14 -29.38
N TYR A 184 -17.04 -10.81 -28.39
CA TYR A 184 -16.32 -11.13 -27.13
C TYR A 184 -15.07 -11.97 -27.37
N SER A 185 -15.22 -13.10 -28.06
CA SER A 185 -14.13 -14.05 -28.27
C SER A 185 -12.98 -13.42 -29.09
N LYS A 186 -13.30 -12.57 -30.08
CA LYS A 186 -12.31 -11.78 -30.85
C LYS A 186 -11.60 -10.71 -30.01
N ALA A 187 -12.34 -10.01 -29.15
CA ALA A 187 -11.78 -9.01 -28.24
C ALA A 187 -10.84 -9.66 -27.21
N TRP A 188 -11.21 -10.85 -26.71
CA TRP A 188 -10.38 -11.65 -25.81
C TRP A 188 -9.12 -12.16 -26.50
N GLU A 189 -9.23 -12.77 -27.68
CA GLU A 189 -8.09 -13.22 -28.50
C GLU A 189 -7.11 -12.07 -28.82
N LEU A 190 -7.62 -10.85 -29.07
CA LEU A 190 -6.77 -9.68 -29.29
C LEU A 190 -5.97 -9.28 -28.04
N LEU A 191 -6.57 -9.41 -26.84
CA LEU A 191 -5.87 -9.16 -25.58
C LEU A 191 -4.83 -10.23 -25.28
N GLU A 192 -5.16 -11.51 -25.48
CA GLU A 192 -4.20 -12.62 -25.35
C GLU A 192 -3.03 -12.43 -26.33
N ARG A 193 -3.30 -12.12 -27.61
CA ARG A 193 -2.26 -11.80 -28.60
C ARG A 193 -1.39 -10.60 -28.21
N ALA A 194 -1.95 -9.59 -27.53
CA ALA A 194 -1.22 -8.39 -27.14
C ALA A 194 -0.41 -8.56 -25.84
N TYR A 195 -0.96 -9.24 -24.84
CA TYR A 195 -0.42 -9.26 -23.47
C TYR A 195 0.14 -10.62 -23.04
N GLU A 196 -0.26 -11.73 -23.67
CA GLU A 196 0.20 -13.10 -23.33
C GLU A 196 1.47 -13.53 -24.07
N VAL A 197 2.29 -12.55 -24.45
CA VAL A 197 3.58 -12.80 -25.10
C VAL A 197 4.56 -13.31 -24.03
N LYS A 198 4.63 -14.63 -23.83
CA LYS A 198 5.45 -15.30 -22.79
C LYS A 198 6.86 -14.70 -22.64
N ARG A 199 7.57 -14.47 -23.75
CA ARG A 199 8.92 -13.85 -23.76
C ARG A 199 8.95 -12.46 -23.08
N VAL A 200 7.93 -11.64 -23.31
CA VAL A 200 7.79 -10.30 -22.71
C VAL A 200 7.40 -10.41 -21.24
N LEU A 201 6.44 -11.27 -20.90
CA LEU A 201 6.01 -11.52 -19.51
C LEU A 201 7.18 -11.99 -18.63
N ILE A 202 7.93 -13.00 -19.09
CA ILE A 202 9.12 -13.53 -18.40
C ILE A 202 10.15 -12.41 -18.22
N SER A 203 10.48 -11.68 -19.28
CA SER A 203 11.45 -10.57 -19.23
C SER A 203 10.99 -9.45 -18.29
N ARG A 204 9.68 -9.15 -18.24
CA ARG A 204 9.09 -8.14 -17.36
C ARG A 204 9.18 -8.55 -15.88
N HIS A 205 8.77 -9.77 -15.53
CA HIS A 205 8.84 -10.24 -14.15
C HIS A 205 10.29 -10.38 -13.65
N LEU A 206 11.22 -10.85 -14.49
CA LEU A 206 12.65 -10.86 -14.14
C LEU A 206 13.20 -9.43 -13.94
N SER A 207 12.84 -8.49 -14.84
CA SER A 207 13.25 -7.08 -14.73
C SER A 207 12.73 -6.42 -13.45
N LEU A 208 11.50 -6.73 -13.03
CA LEU A 208 10.93 -6.23 -11.78
C LEU A 208 11.54 -6.91 -10.54
N LEU A 209 11.79 -8.22 -10.58
CA LEU A 209 12.43 -8.99 -9.49
C LEU A 209 13.85 -8.46 -9.20
N PHE A 210 14.70 -8.34 -10.21
CA PHE A 210 16.04 -7.76 -10.05
C PHE A 210 15.98 -6.25 -9.79
N GLY A 211 14.97 -5.58 -10.33
CA GLY A 211 14.67 -4.15 -10.15
C GLY A 211 13.98 -3.77 -8.83
N LEU A 212 13.77 -4.71 -7.90
CA LEU A 212 13.13 -4.44 -6.61
C LEU A 212 13.82 -3.26 -5.87
N PRO A 213 13.05 -2.40 -5.16
CA PRO A 213 13.59 -1.20 -4.53
C PRO A 213 14.46 -1.53 -3.31
N THR A 214 15.61 -0.87 -3.21
CA THR A 214 16.46 -0.91 -2.01
C THR A 214 15.82 -0.15 -0.85
N LEU A 215 15.81 -0.74 0.34
CA LEU A 215 15.22 -0.15 1.55
C LEU A 215 16.26 0.61 2.38
N ASP A 216 16.10 1.93 2.51
CA ASP A 216 16.98 2.76 3.37
C ASP A 216 16.92 2.40 4.86
N ARG A 217 15.78 1.87 5.31
CA ARG A 217 15.44 1.67 6.73
C ARG A 217 14.45 0.53 6.89
N GLU A 218 14.50 -0.13 8.04
CA GLU A 218 13.51 -1.12 8.44
C GLU A 218 12.17 -0.44 8.77
N SER A 219 11.20 -0.51 7.85
CA SER A 219 9.80 -0.18 8.11
C SER A 219 8.92 -1.41 7.92
N THR A 220 7.77 -1.43 8.60
CA THR A 220 6.79 -2.53 8.46
C THR A 220 6.37 -2.70 7.00
N THR A 221 5.98 -1.61 6.36
CA THR A 221 5.47 -1.61 4.98
C THR A 221 6.53 -1.95 3.94
N GLY A 222 7.78 -1.51 4.12
CA GLY A 222 8.86 -1.77 3.18
C GLY A 222 9.30 -3.23 3.19
N LEU A 223 9.43 -3.83 4.39
CA LEU A 223 9.88 -5.21 4.54
C LEU A 223 8.81 -6.22 4.10
N SER A 224 7.54 -6.02 4.47
CA SER A 224 6.44 -6.86 3.96
C SER A 224 6.35 -6.76 2.44
N LYS A 225 6.27 -5.53 1.89
CA LYS A 225 6.14 -5.34 0.45
C LYS A 225 7.31 -5.94 -0.34
N LEU A 226 8.55 -5.86 0.15
CA LEU A 226 9.69 -6.50 -0.49
C LEU A 226 9.54 -8.02 -0.57
N ALA A 227 9.00 -8.67 0.47
CA ALA A 227 8.71 -10.10 0.46
C ALA A 227 7.53 -10.44 -0.46
N ASP A 228 6.47 -9.62 -0.43
CA ASP A 228 5.23 -9.82 -1.20
C ASP A 228 5.48 -9.66 -2.71
N ASP A 229 6.14 -8.57 -3.13
CA ASP A 229 6.47 -8.28 -4.54
C ASP A 229 7.40 -9.39 -5.12
N ALA A 230 8.39 -9.85 -4.33
CA ALA A 230 9.30 -10.92 -4.73
C ALA A 230 8.57 -12.26 -4.91
N GLN A 231 7.75 -12.67 -3.94
CA GLN A 231 6.92 -13.88 -4.04
C GLN A 231 5.98 -13.81 -5.25
N GLN A 232 5.32 -12.67 -5.48
CA GLN A 232 4.43 -12.49 -6.61
C GLN A 232 5.17 -12.68 -7.94
N HIS A 233 6.38 -12.14 -8.10
CA HIS A 233 7.16 -12.29 -9.33
C HIS A 233 7.71 -13.72 -9.51
N VAL A 234 8.18 -14.38 -8.44
CA VAL A 234 8.61 -15.78 -8.50
C VAL A 234 7.44 -16.71 -8.84
N ALA A 235 6.27 -16.52 -8.23
CA ALA A 235 5.05 -17.27 -8.54
C ALA A 235 4.58 -17.04 -9.99
N SER A 236 4.63 -15.80 -10.47
CA SER A 236 4.28 -15.46 -11.86
C SER A 236 5.24 -16.10 -12.87
N LEU A 237 6.55 -16.16 -12.57
CA LEU A 237 7.54 -16.84 -13.40
C LEU A 237 7.33 -18.36 -13.40
N SER A 238 7.04 -18.96 -12.24
CA SER A 238 6.69 -20.38 -12.12
C SER A 238 5.45 -20.74 -12.97
N ALA A 239 4.40 -19.93 -12.91
CA ALA A 239 3.20 -20.10 -13.74
C ALA A 239 3.48 -19.95 -15.27
N LEU A 240 4.55 -19.25 -15.65
CA LEU A 240 5.03 -19.15 -17.03
C LEU A 240 5.96 -20.30 -17.44
N GLY A 241 6.26 -21.24 -16.54
CA GLY A 241 7.18 -22.36 -16.76
C GLY A 241 8.65 -22.02 -16.53
N VAL A 242 8.96 -20.93 -15.83
CA VAL A 242 10.33 -20.49 -15.52
C VAL A 242 10.61 -20.67 -14.03
N SER A 243 11.50 -21.61 -13.70
CA SER A 243 12.07 -21.72 -12.36
C SER A 243 13.24 -20.73 -12.22
N VAL A 244 13.22 -19.93 -11.17
CA VAL A 244 14.35 -19.08 -10.75
C VAL A 244 15.00 -19.75 -9.54
N GLY A 245 16.32 -19.97 -9.58
CA GLY A 245 17.04 -20.57 -8.47
C GLY A 245 16.88 -19.76 -7.18
N SER A 246 16.57 -20.44 -6.08
CA SER A 246 16.35 -19.84 -4.75
C SER A 246 17.52 -18.95 -4.34
N GLU A 247 18.73 -19.35 -4.68
CA GLU A 247 19.99 -18.67 -4.41
C GLU A 247 20.03 -17.27 -5.04
N VAL A 248 19.54 -17.17 -6.28
CA VAL A 248 19.47 -15.91 -7.02
C VAL A 248 18.43 -14.97 -6.41
N VAL A 249 17.30 -15.51 -5.96
CA VAL A 249 16.23 -14.71 -5.33
C VAL A 249 16.67 -14.20 -3.95
N VAL A 250 17.27 -15.07 -3.13
CA VAL A 250 17.80 -14.69 -1.81
C VAL A 250 18.88 -13.63 -1.95
N HIS A 251 19.87 -13.84 -2.82
CA HIS A 251 20.92 -12.84 -3.06
C HIS A 251 20.37 -11.50 -3.58
N THR A 252 19.35 -11.56 -4.45
CA THR A 252 18.65 -10.36 -4.90
C THR A 252 18.00 -9.62 -3.71
N LEU A 253 17.32 -10.33 -2.81
CA LEU A 253 16.68 -9.76 -1.62
C LEU A 253 17.68 -9.17 -0.62
N GLU A 254 18.81 -9.86 -0.37
CA GLU A 254 19.92 -9.36 0.46
C GLU A 254 20.40 -7.99 -0.03
N SER A 255 20.59 -7.83 -1.34
CA SER A 255 21.01 -6.56 -1.95
C SER A 255 20.01 -5.41 -1.75
N LYS A 256 18.76 -5.69 -1.36
CA LYS A 256 17.72 -4.68 -1.11
C LYS A 256 17.56 -4.33 0.37
N LEU A 257 18.19 -5.06 1.29
CA LEU A 257 18.04 -4.84 2.73
C LEU A 257 18.82 -3.62 3.24
N PRO A 258 18.30 -2.91 4.27
CA PRO A 258 19.11 -1.95 5.01
C PRO A 258 20.20 -2.70 5.78
N LYS A 259 21.36 -2.07 5.97
CA LYS A 259 22.53 -2.69 6.65
C LYS A 259 22.18 -3.36 7.99
N SER A 260 21.35 -2.73 8.82
CA SER A 260 20.93 -3.28 10.12
C SER A 260 20.04 -4.54 10.03
N ALA A 261 19.39 -4.76 8.89
CA ALA A 261 18.67 -5.99 8.62
C ALA A 261 19.60 -7.04 8.03
N LEU A 262 20.45 -6.67 7.08
CA LEU A 262 21.44 -7.57 6.51
C LEU A 262 22.38 -8.15 7.59
N GLU A 263 22.94 -7.33 8.47
CA GLU A 263 23.78 -7.80 9.60
C GLU A 263 23.06 -8.84 10.48
N ARG A 264 21.75 -8.68 10.72
CA ARG A 264 20.94 -9.64 11.50
C ARG A 264 20.57 -10.89 10.71
N TRP A 265 20.42 -10.77 9.39
CA TRP A 265 20.22 -11.90 8.49
C TRP A 265 21.46 -12.78 8.50
N GLU A 266 22.64 -12.22 8.18
CA GLU A 266 23.94 -12.91 8.22
C GLU A 266 24.19 -13.60 9.59
N THR A 267 23.89 -12.90 10.69
CA THR A 267 24.06 -13.45 12.06
C THR A 267 23.09 -14.61 12.37
N SER A 268 22.03 -14.80 11.57
CA SER A 268 21.06 -15.89 11.73
C SER A 268 21.34 -17.11 10.85
N LEU A 269 22.40 -17.07 10.03
CA LEU A 269 22.79 -18.15 9.13
C LEU A 269 23.91 -19.03 9.70
N ASP A 270 23.93 -20.28 9.28
CA ASP A 270 25.05 -21.20 9.49
C ASP A 270 26.18 -20.92 8.49
N ARG A 271 27.42 -21.27 8.86
CA ARG A 271 28.64 -20.85 8.14
C ARG A 271 28.74 -21.37 6.70
N ASP A 272 28.33 -22.61 6.46
CA ASP A 272 28.61 -23.36 5.22
C ASP A 272 27.34 -23.80 4.46
N GLU A 273 26.14 -23.45 4.95
CA GLU A 273 24.87 -23.77 4.30
C GLU A 273 24.24 -22.53 3.66
N PHE A 274 23.83 -22.64 2.38
CA PHE A 274 23.11 -21.55 1.73
C PHE A 274 21.63 -21.52 2.18
N PRO A 275 21.10 -20.36 2.62
CA PRO A 275 19.72 -20.25 3.12
C PRO A 275 18.64 -20.55 2.08
N LYS A 276 17.62 -21.29 2.49
CA LYS A 276 16.40 -21.50 1.70
C LYS A 276 15.59 -20.21 1.57
N LEU A 277 14.92 -20.05 0.43
CA LEU A 277 14.15 -18.85 0.11
C LEU A 277 12.99 -18.61 1.09
N GLU A 278 12.39 -19.68 1.61
CA GLU A 278 11.33 -19.62 2.62
C GLU A 278 11.82 -18.99 3.93
N PHE A 279 13.07 -19.23 4.32
CA PHE A 279 13.67 -18.61 5.51
C PHE A 279 13.90 -17.11 5.33
N MET A 280 14.26 -16.66 4.12
CA MET A 280 14.36 -15.23 3.81
C MET A 280 13.00 -14.54 3.92
N TYR A 281 11.92 -15.11 3.33
CA TYR A 281 10.58 -14.53 3.47
C TYR A 281 10.12 -14.46 4.94
N GLU A 282 10.32 -15.54 5.71
CA GLU A 282 10.00 -15.59 7.13
C GLU A 282 10.81 -14.56 7.95
N PHE A 283 12.09 -14.35 7.61
CA PHE A 283 12.93 -13.29 8.19
C PHE A 283 12.41 -11.89 7.87
N LEU A 284 11.97 -11.63 6.64
CA LEU A 284 11.41 -10.35 6.21
C LEU A 284 10.12 -10.04 6.99
N TYR A 285 9.19 -10.99 7.08
CA TYR A 285 7.94 -10.82 7.84
C TYR A 285 8.19 -10.66 9.35
N LYS A 286 9.08 -11.45 9.96
CA LYS A 286 9.49 -11.27 11.36
C LYS A 286 10.12 -9.90 11.59
N SER A 287 10.99 -9.45 10.68
CA SER A 287 11.61 -8.12 10.74
C SER A 287 10.57 -7.00 10.59
N ALA A 288 9.54 -7.16 9.73
CA ALA A 288 8.43 -6.23 9.60
C ALA A 288 7.60 -6.13 10.89
N ILE A 289 7.28 -7.25 11.54
CA ILE A 289 6.58 -7.28 12.84
C ILE A 289 7.41 -6.56 13.93
N CYS A 290 8.72 -6.77 13.95
CA CYS A 290 9.64 -6.08 14.85
C CYS A 290 9.73 -4.58 14.56
N ALA A 291 9.74 -4.16 13.28
CA ALA A 291 9.62 -2.77 12.89
C ALA A 291 8.32 -2.15 13.41
N SER A 292 7.18 -2.81 13.22
CA SER A 292 5.87 -2.37 13.70
C SER A 292 5.82 -2.16 15.21
N LYS A 293 6.43 -3.07 15.99
CA LYS A 293 6.56 -2.91 17.45
C LYS A 293 7.39 -1.68 17.82
N ARG A 294 8.51 -1.43 17.14
CA ARG A 294 9.37 -0.24 17.36
C ARG A 294 8.69 1.06 16.92
N GLU A 295 7.94 1.04 15.82
CA GLU A 295 7.15 2.17 15.32
C GLU A 295 6.05 2.55 16.32
N ARG A 296 5.27 1.57 16.82
CA ARG A 296 4.26 1.80 17.88
C ARG A 296 4.88 2.24 19.20
N ALA A 297 6.05 1.73 19.58
CA ALA A 297 6.76 2.21 20.77
C ALA A 297 7.16 3.69 20.62
N LYS A 298 7.68 4.10 19.46
CA LYS A 298 7.99 5.51 19.18
C LYS A 298 6.73 6.39 19.14
N ALA A 299 5.63 5.90 18.58
CA ALA A 299 4.35 6.61 18.55
C ALA A 299 3.81 6.83 19.97
N THR A 300 3.74 5.78 20.80
CA THR A 300 3.28 5.87 22.19
C THR A 300 4.22 6.69 23.08
N GLU A 301 5.53 6.67 22.83
CA GLU A 301 6.50 7.58 23.47
C GLU A 301 6.21 9.04 23.07
N SER A 302 5.90 9.31 21.80
CA SER A 302 5.52 10.65 21.31
C SER A 302 4.16 11.12 21.86
N GLU A 303 3.19 10.21 22.01
CA GLU A 303 1.89 10.46 22.65
C GLU A 303 2.06 10.80 24.14
N LYS A 304 2.84 10.00 24.88
CA LYS A 304 3.17 10.27 26.29
C LYS A 304 3.91 11.60 26.47
N ASN A 305 4.81 11.95 25.55
CA ASN A 305 5.47 13.25 25.55
C ASN A 305 4.55 14.43 25.12
N LYS A 306 3.32 14.17 24.64
CA LYS A 306 2.27 15.19 24.42
C LYS A 306 1.27 15.29 25.57
N ILE A 307 1.04 14.21 26.32
CA ILE A 307 -0.03 14.10 27.33
C ILE A 307 0.45 14.49 28.76
N GLU A 308 1.75 14.50 29.06
CA GLU A 308 2.25 14.88 30.40
C GLU A 308 3.15 16.15 30.41
N PRO A 309 2.70 17.26 31.01
CA PRO A 309 3.59 18.21 31.64
C PRO A 309 3.94 17.73 33.07
N LEU A 310 5.23 17.77 33.47
CA LEU A 310 5.73 17.40 34.82
C LEU A 310 5.65 15.85 35.04
N ILE A 311 6.70 15.04 35.28
CA ILE A 311 7.95 15.22 36.04
C ILE A 311 9.06 14.31 35.44
N LYS A 312 10.15 14.86 34.87
CA LYS A 312 11.32 14.04 34.46
C LYS A 312 12.42 14.02 35.52
N LYS A 313 12.47 12.95 36.32
CA LYS A 313 13.71 12.51 36.99
C LYS A 313 14.67 11.97 35.92
N LYS A 314 15.93 12.44 35.91
CA LYS A 314 17.03 11.86 35.11
C LYS A 314 18.16 11.41 36.04
N ARG A 315 18.58 10.15 35.91
CA ARG A 315 19.97 9.68 36.02
C ARG A 315 20.20 8.82 34.79
N VAL A 316 20.86 9.35 33.75
CA VAL A 316 22.32 9.32 33.54
C VAL A 316 22.82 7.89 33.33
N SER A 317 23.23 7.61 32.10
CA SER A 317 24.39 6.75 31.82
C SER A 317 25.49 7.64 31.21
N VAL A 318 26.73 7.18 31.28
CA VAL A 318 27.94 8.01 31.26
C VAL A 318 28.63 7.99 29.90
N ALA A 319 29.09 9.16 29.45
CA ALA A 319 30.29 9.29 28.64
C ALA A 319 30.97 10.66 28.91
N ASN A 320 32.23 10.58 29.34
CA ASN A 320 33.30 11.59 29.22
C ASN A 320 33.16 12.96 29.96
N GLN A 321 33.50 12.91 31.26
CA GLN A 321 34.71 13.54 31.85
C GLN A 321 34.89 15.09 31.90
N ALA A 322 35.62 15.52 32.95
CA ALA A 322 36.21 16.83 33.23
C ALA A 322 35.32 17.94 33.86
N PHE A 323 35.42 18.04 35.18
CA PHE A 323 35.54 19.26 36.00
C PHE A 323 34.84 20.57 35.54
N MET A 324 33.82 21.01 36.28
CA MET A 324 34.04 21.98 37.37
C MET A 324 32.78 22.21 38.22
N LEU A 325 32.99 22.31 39.54
CA LEU A 325 31.97 22.69 40.51
C LEU A 325 31.55 24.15 40.32
N ASN A 326 30.23 24.41 40.29
CA ASN A 326 29.70 25.65 40.85
C ASN A 326 28.22 25.52 41.24
N ALA A 327 27.89 26.08 42.39
CA ALA A 327 26.68 25.78 43.16
C ALA A 327 25.36 25.83 42.39
N SER A 328 24.47 24.90 42.75
CA SER A 328 23.08 24.85 42.31
C SER A 328 22.33 26.14 42.66
N ARG A 329 22.13 27.01 41.66
CA ARG A 329 21.15 28.11 41.75
C ARG A 329 19.87 27.71 41.04
N ASN A 330 18.80 27.55 41.80
CA ASN A 330 17.44 27.55 41.27
C ASN A 330 17.18 28.89 40.55
N CYS A 331 16.17 28.97 39.68
CA CYS A 331 15.88 30.20 38.96
C CYS A 331 15.72 31.39 39.93
N VAL A 332 16.40 32.49 39.64
CA VAL A 332 16.50 33.69 40.50
C VAL A 332 15.13 34.23 40.92
N ILE A 333 14.15 34.15 40.01
CA ILE A 333 12.77 34.61 40.27
C ILE A 333 11.94 33.57 41.03
N CYS A 334 11.82 32.35 40.50
CA CYS A 334 10.87 31.39 41.07
C CYS A 334 11.42 30.68 42.32
N LYS A 335 12.74 30.63 42.51
CA LYS A 335 13.51 29.98 43.60
C LYS A 335 13.26 28.47 43.80
N SER A 336 12.21 27.90 43.22
CA SER A 336 11.79 26.49 43.41
C SER A 336 12.25 25.53 42.31
N LYS A 337 12.41 26.00 41.06
CA LYS A 337 12.71 25.13 39.89
C LYS A 337 13.96 25.60 39.14
N ARG A 338 14.67 24.66 38.50
CA ARG A 338 15.83 24.95 37.64
C ARG A 338 15.38 25.04 36.18
N HIS A 339 15.46 26.24 35.61
CA HIS A 339 15.28 26.49 34.17
C HIS A 339 15.96 27.80 33.79
N PRO A 340 16.31 28.02 32.50
CA PRO A 340 16.75 29.32 32.00
C PRO A 340 15.71 30.42 32.27
N LEU A 341 16.17 31.68 32.41
CA LEU A 341 15.26 32.81 32.68
C LEU A 341 14.28 33.08 31.53
N TYR A 342 14.66 32.85 30.27
CA TYR A 342 13.75 33.03 29.13
C TYR A 342 12.57 32.03 29.10
N LEU A 343 12.65 30.94 29.88
CA LEU A 343 11.54 29.99 30.11
C LEU A 343 10.80 30.23 31.43
N CYS A 344 11.19 31.24 32.22
CA CYS A 344 10.53 31.54 33.48
C CYS A 344 9.26 32.36 33.27
N GLU A 345 8.09 31.76 33.49
CA GLU A 345 6.80 32.45 33.43
C GLU A 345 6.74 33.65 34.38
N LYS A 346 7.13 33.46 35.65
CA LYS A 346 7.20 34.57 36.63
C LYS A 346 8.14 35.71 36.21
N PHE A 347 9.17 35.45 35.37
CA PHE A 347 10.04 36.49 34.82
C PHE A 347 9.39 37.18 33.60
N LYS A 348 8.70 36.42 32.74
CA LYS A 348 7.89 36.97 31.64
C LYS A 348 6.75 37.87 32.17
N LEU A 349 6.20 37.61 33.35
CA LEU A 349 5.19 38.45 34.00
C LEU A 349 5.73 39.76 34.59
N LEU A 350 7.06 39.93 34.71
CA LEU A 350 7.66 41.21 35.12
C LEU A 350 7.68 42.20 33.95
N SER A 351 7.61 43.50 34.24
CA SER A 351 7.88 44.55 33.25
C SER A 351 9.33 44.49 32.75
N ALA A 352 9.59 44.99 31.54
CA ALA A 352 10.92 44.96 30.92
C ALA A 352 12.00 45.58 31.83
N GLN A 353 11.71 46.71 32.49
CA GLN A 353 12.61 47.32 33.48
C GLN A 353 12.95 46.37 34.63
N LYS A 354 11.94 45.77 35.29
CA LYS A 354 12.14 44.80 36.37
C LYS A 354 12.90 43.54 35.90
N ARG A 355 12.74 43.13 34.65
CA ARG A 355 13.54 42.03 34.06
C ARG A 355 15.02 42.41 33.91
N ILE A 356 15.33 43.64 33.50
CA ILE A 356 16.71 44.16 33.41
C ILE A 356 17.35 44.20 34.79
N ASP A 357 16.67 44.73 35.81
CA ASP A 357 17.18 44.82 37.19
C ASP A 357 17.49 43.43 37.77
N VAL A 358 16.67 42.43 37.48
CA VAL A 358 16.89 41.02 37.85
C VAL A 358 18.11 40.43 37.15
N VAL A 359 18.33 40.71 35.86
CA VAL A 359 19.50 40.22 35.11
C VAL A 359 20.78 40.88 35.61
N LYS A 360 20.73 42.19 35.90
CA LYS A 360 21.82 42.99 36.48
C LYS A 360 22.21 42.49 37.87
N SER A 361 21.26 42.37 38.79
CA SER A 361 21.48 41.89 40.16
C SER A 361 21.95 40.43 40.21
N ALA A 362 21.45 39.57 39.32
CA ALA A 362 21.91 38.18 39.19
C ALA A 362 23.27 38.01 38.50
N LYS A 363 23.86 39.09 37.96
CA LYS A 363 25.11 39.09 37.17
C LYS A 363 25.05 38.10 35.99
N LEU A 364 23.95 38.12 35.24
CA LEU A 364 23.71 37.29 34.06
C LEU A 364 23.93 38.09 32.77
N CYS A 365 24.26 37.41 31.67
CA CYS A 365 24.39 38.07 30.37
C CYS A 365 23.03 38.56 29.85
N TYR A 366 22.96 39.84 29.48
CA TYR A 366 21.77 40.47 28.90
C TYR A 366 21.28 39.82 27.59
N ASN A 367 22.15 39.09 26.88
CA ASN A 367 21.81 38.47 25.59
C ASN A 367 21.22 37.05 25.73
N CYS A 368 21.90 36.14 26.45
CA CYS A 368 21.45 34.75 26.62
C CYS A 368 20.70 34.47 27.93
N LEU A 369 20.63 35.45 28.85
CA LEU A 369 20.04 35.35 30.19
C LEU A 369 20.61 34.20 31.04
N ARG A 370 21.89 33.89 30.84
CA ARG A 370 22.67 32.85 31.55
C ARG A 370 24.01 33.42 32.01
N SER A 371 24.66 32.73 32.93
CA SER A 371 26.05 33.01 33.32
C SER A 371 27.00 32.36 32.32
N HIS A 372 27.92 33.16 31.77
CA HIS A 372 29.12 32.66 31.10
C HIS A 372 30.27 33.61 31.45
N ARG A 373 31.37 33.08 31.99
CA ARG A 373 32.59 33.84 32.30
C ARG A 373 33.61 33.63 31.18
N GLY A 374 34.31 34.68 30.77
CA GLY A 374 35.45 34.62 29.85
C GLY A 374 35.16 34.25 28.38
N SER A 375 33.92 33.89 28.01
CA SER A 375 33.57 33.51 26.64
C SER A 375 32.60 34.51 25.99
N ALA A 376 32.79 34.77 24.70
CA ALA A 376 31.90 35.66 23.94
C ALA A 376 30.49 35.05 23.77
N CYS A 377 29.45 35.86 23.98
CA CYS A 377 28.07 35.38 23.86
C CYS A 377 27.70 35.13 22.38
N LYS A 378 27.49 33.86 22.01
CA LYS A 378 27.08 33.41 20.67
C LYS A 378 25.55 33.41 20.44
N PHE A 379 24.77 33.96 21.36
CA PHE A 379 23.30 34.01 21.24
C PHE A 379 22.86 35.12 20.25
N SER A 380 21.74 34.91 19.57
CA SER A 380 21.18 35.86 18.59
C SER A 380 20.85 37.21 19.22
N SER A 381 21.08 38.30 18.48
CA SER A 381 20.67 39.65 18.86
C SER A 381 19.15 39.79 19.05
N CYS A 382 18.72 40.89 19.66
CA CYS A 382 17.32 41.25 19.84
C CYS A 382 16.61 41.32 18.49
N THR A 383 15.51 40.59 18.33
CA THR A 383 14.75 40.54 17.08
C THR A 383 14.03 41.85 16.73
N ILE A 384 13.85 42.77 17.68
CA ILE A 384 13.16 44.06 17.48
C ILE A 384 14.12 45.16 17.01
N CYS A 385 15.30 45.26 17.62
CA CYS A 385 16.26 46.36 17.34
C CYS A 385 17.68 45.92 16.96
N GLN A 386 17.91 44.61 16.78
CA GLN A 386 19.16 43.98 16.33
C GLN A 386 20.41 44.22 17.22
N LYS A 387 20.27 44.91 18.36
CA LYS A 387 21.32 45.08 19.38
C LYS A 387 21.52 43.81 20.22
N ARG A 388 22.68 43.67 20.88
CA ARG A 388 23.15 42.46 21.60
C ARG A 388 22.49 42.27 22.98
N HIS A 389 21.17 42.14 23.01
CA HIS A 389 20.40 41.77 24.20
C HIS A 389 19.25 40.83 23.84
N ASN A 390 18.70 40.14 24.84
CA ASN A 390 17.56 39.26 24.67
C ASN A 390 16.28 40.07 24.39
N THR A 391 15.44 39.65 23.44
CA THR A 391 14.17 40.34 23.15
C THR A 391 13.26 40.52 24.38
N LEU A 392 13.33 39.63 25.38
CA LEU A 392 12.60 39.79 26.65
C LEU A 392 13.04 40.97 27.51
N LEU A 393 14.20 41.58 27.22
CA LEU A 393 14.71 42.80 27.88
C LEU A 393 14.52 44.06 27.03
N HIS A 394 13.85 43.95 25.88
CA HIS A 394 13.63 45.14 25.05
C HIS A 394 12.67 46.11 25.75
N ILE A 395 13.01 47.40 25.65
CA ILE A 395 12.15 48.51 26.02
C ILE A 395 11.98 49.34 24.75
N ASP A 396 10.75 49.39 24.25
CA ASP A 396 10.38 50.26 23.15
C ASP A 396 10.35 51.71 23.65
N ASN A 397 11.37 52.50 23.30
CA ASN A 397 11.39 53.94 23.54
C ASN A 397 10.49 54.66 22.51
N PHE A 398 9.18 54.41 22.57
CA PHE A 398 8.16 55.15 21.84
C PHE A 398 7.08 55.66 22.78
N ALA A 399 7.32 56.86 23.31
CA ALA A 399 6.25 57.71 23.81
C ALA A 399 5.69 58.55 22.65
N GLY A 400 4.40 58.39 22.35
CA GLY A 400 3.61 59.38 21.62
C GLY A 400 3.38 59.14 20.12
N ALA A 401 2.23 58.54 19.80
CA ALA A 401 1.26 59.10 18.84
C ALA A 401 -0.01 58.24 18.78
N ASN A 402 -0.91 58.40 19.75
CA ASN A 402 -2.33 58.07 19.54
C ASN A 402 -3.13 59.35 19.80
N LYS A 403 -3.94 59.80 18.84
CA LYS A 403 -4.71 61.03 18.99
C LYS A 403 -5.83 60.81 20.01
N SER A 404 -5.98 61.78 20.91
CA SER A 404 -6.98 61.77 21.97
C SER A 404 -8.41 61.90 21.44
N ASN A 405 -9.35 61.24 22.13
CA ASN A 405 -10.47 61.95 22.75
C ASN A 405 -11.14 61.08 23.83
N ILE A 406 -10.90 61.44 25.10
CA ILE A 406 -11.89 61.64 26.17
C ILE A 406 -11.17 62.47 27.25
N THR A 407 -11.89 63.40 27.87
CA THR A 407 -11.35 64.58 28.55
C THR A 407 -11.28 64.49 30.09
N ASN A 408 -10.30 65.22 30.64
CA ASN A 408 -10.28 65.93 31.94
C ASN A 408 -9.70 65.27 33.23
N SER A 409 -9.02 66.17 33.98
CA SER A 409 -8.47 66.10 35.35
C SER A 409 -7.46 64.97 35.64
N ALA A 410 -6.16 65.23 35.85
CA ALA A 410 -5.52 65.94 36.99
C ALA A 410 -5.76 65.20 38.33
N SER A 411 -4.75 64.78 39.11
CA SER A 411 -3.36 65.25 39.30
C SER A 411 -2.39 64.07 39.66
N GLU A 412 -1.09 64.17 39.99
CA GLU A 412 -0.09 65.26 40.11
C GLU A 412 1.39 64.72 40.08
N LYS A 413 2.37 65.63 40.23
CA LYS A 413 3.74 65.50 40.80
C LYS A 413 4.73 64.40 40.31
N PHE A 414 5.63 64.85 39.43
CA PHE A 414 7.05 64.45 39.25
C PHE A 414 7.91 64.78 40.51
N PRO A 415 9.24 64.46 40.61
CA PRO A 415 10.23 63.95 39.63
C PRO A 415 10.88 62.60 40.08
N VAL A 416 11.90 61.97 39.46
CA VAL A 416 13.20 62.41 38.93
C VAL A 416 13.74 61.47 37.82
N ARG A 417 14.54 62.08 36.94
CA ARG A 417 15.26 61.54 35.76
C ARG A 417 16.37 60.53 36.12
N ALA A 418 16.51 59.46 35.34
CA ALA A 418 17.72 58.62 35.31
C ALA A 418 18.13 58.35 33.86
N ASP A 419 19.32 58.82 33.48
CA ASP A 419 19.91 58.69 32.15
C ASP A 419 20.68 57.35 32.04
N TRP A 420 20.54 56.64 30.92
CA TRP A 420 21.09 55.29 30.71
C TRP A 420 22.07 55.19 29.53
N SER A 421 22.60 56.32 29.06
CA SER A 421 23.55 56.43 27.95
C SER A 421 24.93 55.79 28.20
N TRP A 422 25.29 55.47 29.45
CA TRP A 422 26.67 55.17 29.88
C TRP A 422 27.15 53.69 29.90
N TRP A 423 26.41 52.74 29.32
CA TRP A 423 26.65 51.29 29.55
C TRP A 423 27.09 50.45 28.31
N TRP A 424 27.42 51.08 27.18
CA TRP A 424 27.61 50.35 25.90
C TRP A 424 29.01 50.44 25.26
N GLU A 425 30.05 50.86 25.99
CA GLU A 425 31.43 50.93 25.47
C GLU A 425 32.46 50.20 26.35
N ARG A 426 33.47 49.60 25.67
CA ARG A 426 34.43 48.54 26.09
C ARG A 426 33.86 47.11 26.00
N GLY A 427 34.36 46.21 25.14
CA GLY A 427 35.44 46.27 24.14
C GLY A 427 35.46 44.92 23.38
N ASP A 428 36.17 44.70 22.27
CA ASP A 428 37.06 45.57 21.47
C ASP A 428 37.14 45.07 20.00
N THR A 429 37.54 45.96 19.09
CA THR A 429 38.40 45.78 17.88
C THR A 429 38.41 44.45 17.10
N LEU A 430 38.44 44.37 15.75
CA LEU A 430 38.75 45.35 14.69
C LEU A 430 38.10 44.93 13.34
N THR A 431 37.93 45.91 12.46
CA THR A 431 37.51 45.90 11.04
C THR A 431 37.96 44.69 10.19
N SER A 432 37.13 44.04 9.36
CA SER A 432 36.34 44.51 8.20
C SER A 432 37.12 44.64 6.87
N ARG A 433 36.69 43.88 5.84
CA ARG A 433 36.68 44.33 4.45
C ARG A 433 35.50 43.71 3.69
N TYR A 434 34.54 44.55 3.34
CA TYR A 434 33.43 44.25 2.42
C TYR A 434 33.78 44.80 1.03
N GLN A 435 33.51 44.06 -0.05
CA GLN A 435 33.22 44.71 -1.34
C GLN A 435 32.31 43.87 -2.26
N ARG A 436 31.08 44.37 -2.38
CA ARG A 436 30.12 44.35 -3.51
C ARG A 436 30.22 43.24 -4.58
N TYR A 437 29.07 42.60 -4.83
CA TYR A 437 28.64 42.16 -6.16
C TYR A 437 27.17 42.56 -6.41
N PRO A 438 26.82 43.12 -7.58
CA PRO A 438 25.43 43.26 -8.03
C PRO A 438 24.97 42.05 -8.86
N VAL A 439 23.65 41.94 -9.02
CA VAL A 439 22.97 40.85 -9.74
C VAL A 439 23.25 40.87 -11.25
N ARG A 440 23.53 39.70 -11.83
CA ARG A 440 23.27 39.40 -13.26
C ARG A 440 22.87 37.94 -13.43
N ALA A 441 21.75 37.71 -14.11
CA ALA A 441 21.28 36.38 -14.48
C ALA A 441 21.91 35.96 -15.83
N ILE A 442 22.45 34.74 -15.91
CA ILE A 442 22.86 34.09 -17.17
C ILE A 442 22.53 32.59 -17.11
N ILE A 443 22.03 32.08 -18.24
CA ILE A 443 21.64 30.69 -18.52
C ILE A 443 22.88 29.84 -18.89
N PRO A 444 22.94 28.56 -18.51
CA PRO A 444 23.65 27.53 -19.25
C PRO A 444 22.65 26.51 -19.83
N ARG A 445 22.43 26.44 -21.15
CA ARG A 445 23.25 25.77 -22.18
C ARG A 445 23.57 24.31 -21.87
N TYR A 446 22.92 23.43 -22.64
CA TYR A 446 23.32 22.04 -22.85
C TYR A 446 24.78 21.95 -23.34
N GLN A 447 25.53 20.97 -22.84
CA GLN A 447 26.68 20.40 -23.53
C GLN A 447 26.42 18.91 -23.77
N ALA A 448 26.53 18.49 -25.02
CA ALA A 448 26.49 17.09 -25.41
C ALA A 448 27.92 16.51 -25.31
N SER A 449 28.11 15.49 -24.50
CA SER A 449 29.37 14.75 -24.43
C SER A 449 29.42 13.70 -25.54
N ALA A 450 30.18 13.97 -26.60
CA ALA A 450 30.55 12.95 -27.56
C ALA A 450 31.59 12.00 -26.95
N LEU A 451 31.33 10.69 -26.98
CA LEU A 451 32.33 9.68 -26.69
C LEU A 451 32.53 8.76 -27.90
N SER A 452 33.82 8.62 -28.22
CA SER A 452 34.41 7.92 -29.36
C SER A 452 34.01 6.44 -29.48
N VAL A 453 33.73 6.02 -30.72
CA VAL A 453 33.69 4.61 -31.14
C VAL A 453 35.11 4.16 -31.50
N PRO A 454 35.65 3.06 -30.93
CA PRO A 454 36.86 2.43 -31.41
C PRO A 454 36.55 1.47 -32.59
N SER A 455 37.05 1.80 -33.78
CA SER A 455 37.04 0.91 -34.93
C SER A 455 38.33 0.09 -34.99
N PHE A 456 38.25 -1.24 -34.84
CA PHE A 456 39.38 -2.13 -35.11
C PHE A 456 39.00 -3.30 -36.03
N VAL A 457 39.47 -3.18 -37.28
CA VAL A 457 39.94 -4.23 -38.19
C VAL A 457 39.00 -5.43 -38.50
N ARG A 458 38.37 -5.36 -39.68
CA ARG A 458 38.18 -6.54 -40.56
C ARG A 458 39.36 -6.67 -41.51
N GLN A 459 40.04 -7.81 -41.58
CA GLN A 459 40.48 -8.38 -42.87
C GLN A 459 40.96 -9.84 -42.81
N LYS A 460 40.83 -10.51 -43.96
CA LYS A 460 41.20 -11.89 -44.32
C LYS A 460 40.35 -13.03 -43.73
N ALA A 461 40.15 -14.16 -44.42
CA ALA A 461 39.98 -14.41 -45.86
C ALA A 461 39.53 -15.88 -46.07
N ARG A 462 38.65 -16.11 -47.07
CA ARG A 462 38.39 -17.36 -47.81
C ARG A 462 39.27 -18.59 -47.51
N GLN A 463 38.66 -19.72 -47.13
CA GLN A 463 38.65 -20.98 -47.93
C GLN A 463 38.05 -22.16 -47.13
N LYS A 464 36.97 -22.76 -47.66
CA LYS A 464 36.81 -24.20 -47.96
C LYS A 464 35.33 -24.53 -48.22
N VAL A 465 34.98 -24.62 -49.50
CA VAL A 465 33.94 -25.51 -50.01
C VAL A 465 34.63 -26.34 -51.08
N ALA A 466 34.75 -27.63 -50.82
CA ALA A 466 35.13 -28.71 -51.72
C ALA A 466 34.69 -30.00 -51.01
#